data_AF-A0A920USK5-F1
#
_entry.id   AF-A0A920USK5-F1
#
_cell.length_a   1.000
_cell.length_b   1.000
_cell.length_c   1.000
_cell.angle_alpha   90.00
_cell.angle_beta   90.00
_cell.angle_gamma   90.00
#
_symmetry.space_group_name_H-M   'P 1'
#
loop_
_entity.id
_entity.type
_entity.pdbx_description
1 polymer ?
#
loop_
_entity_poly.entity_id
_entity_poly.type
_entity_poly.pdbx_seq_one_letter_code
_entity_poly.pdbx_strand_id
1 'polypeptide(L)'
;MIIIGGLGSMLGSFIGAAFIVLTPIVLTNVMVYWFGFEAVTAKHFEFIFFGGLFIFFLIVEPHGMARLWQIAKEKLRLWPFPH
;
A
#
# COMPACT_ATOMS: atom_id res chain seq x y z
N MET A 1 -5.73 -9.39 -5.61
CA MET A 1 -4.95 -8.13 -5.57
C MET A 1 -5.48 -7.03 -6.48
N ILE A 2 -6.67 -7.24 -7.04
CA ILE A 2 -7.35 -6.33 -7.94
C ILE A 2 -7.60 -4.94 -7.30
N ILE A 3 -7.99 -4.91 -6.02
CA ILE A 3 -8.34 -3.68 -5.29
C ILE A 3 -7.10 -2.86 -4.90
N ILE A 4 -6.01 -3.52 -4.49
CA ILE A 4 -4.80 -2.85 -4.00
C ILE A 4 -3.77 -2.64 -5.13
N GLY A 5 -3.52 -3.67 -5.91
CA GLY A 5 -2.49 -3.70 -6.94
C GLY A 5 -2.90 -3.08 -8.27
N GLY A 6 -4.20 -3.10 -8.58
CA GLY A 6 -4.77 -2.58 -9.82
C GLY A 6 -5.22 -3.66 -10.80
N LEU A 7 -6.37 -3.42 -11.44
CA LEU A 7 -7.01 -4.31 -12.41
C LEU A 7 -6.16 -4.47 -13.68
N GLY A 8 -5.89 -5.72 -14.08
CA GLY A 8 -5.25 -6.03 -15.37
C GLY A 8 -3.73 -5.79 -15.45
N SER A 9 -3.06 -5.48 -14.34
CA SER A 9 -1.60 -5.29 -14.30
C SER A 9 -0.88 -6.45 -13.59
N MET A 10 0.06 -7.09 -14.28
CA MET A 10 0.96 -8.08 -13.67
C MET A 10 1.81 -7.45 -12.57
N LEU A 11 2.43 -6.31 -12.86
CA LEU A 11 3.27 -5.56 -11.91
C LEU A 11 2.48 -5.10 -10.68
N GLY A 12 1.25 -4.63 -10.90
CA GLY A 12 0.32 -4.28 -9.83
C GLY A 12 0.01 -5.45 -8.90
N SER A 13 -0.17 -6.65 -9.47
CA SER A 13 -0.40 -7.86 -8.67
C SER A 13 0.81 -8.22 -7.80
N PHE A 14 2.05 -8.11 -8.31
CA PHE A 14 3.25 -8.37 -7.49
C PHE A 14 3.41 -7.36 -6.35
N ILE A 15 3.24 -6.07 -6.62
CA ILE A 15 3.35 -5.01 -5.61
C ILE A 15 2.22 -5.14 -4.58
N GLY A 16 1.00 -5.39 -5.04
CA GLY A 16 -0.15 -5.66 -4.16
C GLY A 16 0.07 -6.88 -3.27
N ALA A 17 0.75 -7.92 -3.76
CA ALA A 17 1.11 -9.11 -2.98
C ALA A 17 2.08 -8.79 -1.87
N ALA A 18 3.21 -8.18 -2.25
CA ALA A 18 4.22 -7.77 -1.30
C ALA A 18 3.61 -6.86 -0.23
N PHE A 19 2.73 -5.94 -0.62
CA PHE A 19 2.09 -5.03 0.33
C PHE A 19 1.20 -5.74 1.36
N ILE A 20 0.28 -6.60 0.93
CA ILE A 20 -0.63 -7.31 1.84
C ILE A 20 0.14 -8.24 2.77
N VAL A 21 1.24 -8.84 2.31
CA VAL A 21 2.05 -9.77 3.11
C VAL A 21 2.99 -9.04 4.06
N LEU A 22 3.66 -7.98 3.61
CA LEU A 22 4.69 -7.29 4.40
C LEU A 22 4.09 -6.34 5.44
N THR A 23 3.01 -5.63 5.11
CA THR A 23 2.35 -4.70 6.02
C THR A 23 2.07 -5.29 7.41
N PRO A 24 1.40 -6.46 7.55
CA PRO A 24 1.09 -7.03 8.86
C PRO A 24 2.36 -7.44 9.63
N ILE A 25 3.39 -7.91 8.93
CA ILE A 25 4.68 -8.30 9.52
C ILE A 25 5.38 -7.05 10.07
N VAL A 26 5.43 -5.98 9.29
CA VAL A 26 6.04 -4.70 9.70
C VAL A 26 5.27 -4.09 10.87
N LEU A 27 3.93 -4.03 10.80
CA LEU A 27 3.10 -3.50 11.89
C LEU A 27 3.27 -4.30 13.17
N THR A 28 3.25 -5.63 13.09
CA THR A 28 3.46 -6.49 14.26
C THR A 28 4.86 -6.30 14.83
N ASN A 29 5.90 -6.28 13.99
CA ASN A 29 7.27 -6.06 14.44
C ASN A 29 7.45 -4.70 15.14
N VAL A 30 6.94 -3.64 14.54
CA VAL A 30 7.06 -2.29 15.09
C VAL A 30 6.21 -2.16 16.37
N MET A 31 4.93 -2.52 16.33
CA MET A 31 4.03 -2.30 17.47
C MET A 31 4.33 -3.21 18.64
N VAL A 32 4.61 -4.49 18.41
CA VAL A 32 4.84 -5.45 19.50
C VAL A 32 6.28 -5.40 19.97
N TYR A 33 7.26 -5.45 19.07
CA TYR A 33 8.66 -5.59 19.48
C TYR A 33 9.36 -4.26 19.75
N TRP A 34 8.98 -3.17 19.09
CA TRP A 34 9.62 -1.86 19.35
C TRP A 34 8.83 -1.03 20.37
N PHE A 35 7.49 -1.05 20.27
CA PHE A 35 6.63 -0.26 21.16
C PHE A 35 6.08 -1.05 22.35
N GLY A 36 6.21 -2.38 22.38
CA GLY A 36 5.77 -3.21 23.51
C GLY A 36 4.24 -3.34 23.63
N PHE A 37 3.48 -3.05 22.57
CA PHE A 37 2.03 -3.22 22.59
C PHE A 37 1.63 -4.70 22.59
N GLU A 38 0.44 -4.97 23.12
CA GLU A 38 -0.14 -6.29 23.07
C GLU A 38 -0.45 -6.69 21.61
N ALA A 39 -0.22 -7.96 21.27
CA ALA A 39 -0.44 -8.46 19.91
C ALA A 39 -1.89 -8.25 19.43
N VAL A 40 -2.86 -8.30 20.35
CA VAL A 40 -4.27 -8.01 20.07
C VAL A 40 -4.45 -6.57 19.59
N THR A 41 -3.81 -5.60 20.25
CA THR A 41 -3.86 -4.19 19.85
C THR A 41 -3.24 -3.97 18.47
N ALA A 42 -2.09 -4.60 18.20
CA ALA A 42 -1.44 -4.53 16.88
C ALA A 42 -2.36 -5.07 15.76
N LYS A 43 -3.13 -6.14 16.04
CA LYS A 43 -4.11 -6.69 15.09
C LYS A 43 -5.29 -5.78 14.84
N HIS A 44 -5.84 -5.13 15.86
CA HIS A 44 -6.90 -4.13 15.66
C HIS A 44 -6.40 -2.95 14.83
N PHE A 45 -5.16 -2.50 15.07
CA PHE A 45 -4.56 -1.43 14.28
C PHE A 45 -4.33 -1.85 12.83
N GLU A 46 -3.91 -3.10 12.58
CA GLU A 46 -3.78 -3.67 11.23
C GLU A 46 -5.10 -3.59 10.45
N PHE A 47 -6.23 -3.93 11.08
CA PHE A 47 -7.55 -3.81 10.44
C PHE A 47 -7.92 -2.37 10.11
N ILE A 48 -7.71 -1.44 11.04
CA ILE A 48 -7.98 0.00 10.83
C ILE A 48 -7.08 0.53 9.70
N PHE A 49 -5.81 0.15 9.69
CA PHE A 49 -4.84 0.54 8.68
C PHE A 49 -5.26 0.06 7.30
N PHE A 50 -5.58 -1.22 7.13
CA PHE A 50 -6.06 -1.74 5.84
C PHE A 50 -7.39 -1.11 5.42
N GLY A 51 -8.33 -0.91 6.36
CA GLY A 51 -9.60 -0.23 6.08
C GLY A 51 -9.41 1.19 5.56
N GLY A 52 -8.58 1.98 6.25
CA GLY A 52 -8.23 3.34 5.82
C GLY A 52 -7.51 3.36 4.47
N LEU A 53 -6.63 2.39 4.23
CA LEU A 53 -5.85 2.27 3.00
C LEU A 53 -6.73 1.87 1.80
N PHE A 54 -7.74 1.03 2.00
CA PHE A 54 -8.76 0.77 0.98
C PHE A 54 -9.57 2.02 0.65
N ILE A 55 -10.06 2.75 1.66
CA ILE A 55 -10.81 3.99 1.45
C ILE A 55 -9.93 5.01 0.70
N PHE A 56 -8.67 5.16 1.11
CA PHE A 56 -7.72 6.04 0.45
C PHE A 56 -7.54 5.68 -1.04
N PHE A 57 -7.31 4.41 -1.38
CA PHE A 57 -7.20 4.01 -2.77
C PHE A 57 -8.48 4.25 -3.57
N LEU A 58 -9.65 4.04 -2.97
CA LEU A 58 -10.92 4.34 -3.65
C LEU A 58 -11.10 5.84 -3.94
N ILE A 59 -10.66 6.73 -3.03
CA ILE A 59 -10.77 8.18 -3.19
C ILE A 59 -9.74 8.72 -4.18
N VAL A 60 -8.47 8.36 -4.01
CA VAL A 60 -7.37 8.94 -4.78
C VAL A 60 -7.30 8.33 -6.17
N GLU A 61 -7.31 6.99 -6.26
CA GLU A 61 -7.21 6.33 -7.56
C GLU A 61 -7.78 4.90 -7.53
N PRO A 62 -9.03 4.68 -7.97
CA PRO A 62 -9.72 3.39 -7.85
C PRO A 62 -9.07 2.28 -8.68
N HIS A 63 -8.15 2.64 -9.58
CA HIS A 63 -7.35 1.71 -10.38
C HIS A 63 -6.15 1.12 -9.62
N GLY A 64 -5.93 1.48 -8.35
CA GLY A 64 -4.95 0.87 -7.45
C GLY A 64 -3.50 1.36 -7.63
N MET A 65 -2.58 0.74 -6.88
CA MET A 65 -1.17 1.13 -6.81
C MET A 65 -0.42 1.13 -8.16
N ALA A 66 -0.83 0.30 -9.11
CA ALA A 66 -0.20 0.28 -10.43
C ALA A 66 -0.32 1.62 -11.17
N ARG A 67 -1.45 2.32 -11.02
CA ARG A 67 -1.69 3.62 -11.68
C ARG A 67 -0.83 4.71 -11.05
N LEU A 68 -0.79 4.77 -9.72
CA LEU A 68 0.08 5.68 -8.97
C LEU A 68 1.55 5.48 -9.33
N TRP A 69 1.99 4.22 -9.51
CA TRP A 69 3.35 3.93 -9.94
C TRP A 69 3.65 4.39 -11.36
N GLN A 70 2.70 4.33 -12.29
CA GLN A 70 2.87 4.88 -13.64
C GLN A 70 2.97 6.40 -13.61
N ILE A 71 2.06 7.09 -12.89
CA ILE A 71 2.09 8.55 -12.73
C ILE A 71 3.41 9.00 -12.09
N ALA A 72 3.86 8.30 -11.05
CA ALA A 72 5.13 8.58 -10.40
C ALA A 72 6.31 8.45 -11.39
N LYS A 73 6.33 7.40 -12.21
CA LYS A 73 7.37 7.21 -13.24
C LYS A 73 7.30 8.24 -14.36
N GLU A 74 6.11 8.63 -14.80
CA GLU A 74 5.91 9.69 -15.80
C GLU A 74 6.45 11.02 -15.27
N LYS A 75 6.12 11.35 -14.01
CA LYS A 75 6.62 12.56 -13.34
C LYS A 75 8.13 12.52 -13.12
N LEU A 76 8.70 11.36 -12.80
CA LEU A 76 10.15 11.19 -12.62
C LEU A 76 10.91 11.28 -13.95
N ARG A 77 10.30 10.87 -15.07
CA ARG A 77 10.90 10.96 -16.41
C ARG A 77 10.94 12.38 -16.97
N LEU A 78 9.94 13.19 -16.64
CA LEU A 78 9.90 14.61 -17.01
C LEU A 78 10.82 15.45 -16.11
N TRP A 79 11.18 14.98 -14.92
CA TRP A 79 12.18 15.66 -14.09
C TRP A 79 13.59 15.48 -14.69
N PRO A 80 14.39 16.55 -14.93
CA PRO A 80 14.28 17.92 -14.40
C PRO A 80 13.78 18.99 -15.40
N PHE A 81 13.24 18.63 -16.56
CA PHE A 81 12.81 19.61 -17.58
C PHE A 81 11.28 19.76 -17.60
N PRO A 82 10.72 20.97 -17.40
CA PRO A 82 9.28 21.18 -17.26
C PRO A 82 8.49 21.12 -18.59
N HIS A 83 8.93 20.33 -19.58
CA HIS A 83 8.29 20.17 -20.90
C HIS A 83 8.17 18.70 -21.27
#